data_AF-A0A7R9K770-F1
#
_entry.id   AF-A0A7R9K770-F1
#
_cell.length_a   1.000
_cell.length_b   1.000
_cell.length_c   1.000
_cell.angle_alpha   90.00
_cell.angle_beta   90.00
_cell.angle_gamma   90.00
#
_symmetry.space_group_name_H-M   'P 1'
#
loop_
_entity.id
_entity.type
_entity.pdbx_description
1 polymer ?
#
loop_
_entity_poly.entity_id
_entity_poly.type
_entity_poly.pdbx_seq_one_letter_code
_entity_poly.pdbx_strand_id
1 'polypeptide(L)'
;FSFTNSSEGYSRNETSVGNNLYEALVQFFTIFSELQGNEFFIAGESYGGKYVPAASYTILKRNPNKEIKINLKGIAIGNGLCDPAHMMLYGDHLYQMGLIDVNAREHFYQVEHLIRQRISEQDWESAMELRLSLLDDYLYNLTDYKYLYNFLYTRNPRRFGDYDIYLQQEETRKAIHVGDSEYHDSDLVAIYLSDDVMQSISPWLVELLANYRVLIYSGQLDLRISYTLTLGYLQALEWDGAQEYRIADRYQWHVGADLAGFVKTAANLTEVLVRNSGHMVPTDQPEWAYTLISKFGFWNKVLTCIDRIQKRLQDSNMNFHDADLDLKSLWDHFHDKKSFGHLRYRQTDRNTGRDGSASYRGEPGKKNGSASYRGEPGKKNGSASYRGEPGKNNGSASYRGEAGTSY
;
A
#
# COMPACT_ATOMS: atom_id res chain seq x y z
N PHE A 1 12.93 -20.62 13.74
CA PHE A 1 12.30 -21.85 14.28
C PHE A 1 12.08 -22.92 13.22
N SER A 2 11.77 -22.61 11.96
CA SER A 2 11.82 -23.62 10.89
C SER A 2 13.22 -24.21 10.77
N PHE A 3 13.32 -25.52 10.57
CA PHE A 3 14.59 -26.25 10.59
C PHE A 3 14.62 -27.37 9.55
N THR A 4 15.83 -27.90 9.33
CA THR A 4 16.09 -29.13 8.59
C THR A 4 17.22 -29.88 9.29
N ASN A 5 17.21 -31.22 9.23
CA ASN A 5 18.27 -32.06 9.80
C ASN A 5 19.49 -32.20 8.87
N SER A 6 19.40 -31.74 7.63
CA SER A 6 20.45 -31.84 6.61
C SER A 6 20.53 -30.57 5.76
N SER A 7 21.72 -30.26 5.27
CA SER A 7 21.96 -29.16 4.32
C SER A 7 21.21 -29.35 2.99
N GLU A 8 20.80 -30.59 2.68
CA GLU A 8 19.95 -30.89 1.52
C GLU A 8 18.55 -30.30 1.65
N GLY A 9 18.06 -30.06 2.88
CA GLY A 9 16.74 -29.49 3.11
C GLY A 9 16.64 -27.98 2.88
N TYR A 10 17.76 -27.27 2.68
CA TYR A 10 17.73 -25.86 2.31
C TYR A 10 17.31 -25.70 0.84
N SER A 11 16.32 -24.83 0.61
CA SER A 11 15.94 -24.41 -0.73
C SER A 11 17.08 -23.65 -1.40
N ARG A 12 17.27 -23.87 -2.71
CA ARG A 12 18.34 -23.26 -3.53
C ARG A 12 17.83 -22.40 -4.68
N ASN A 13 16.52 -22.36 -4.85
CA ASN A 13 15.82 -21.55 -5.84
C ASN A 13 14.33 -21.50 -5.53
N GLU A 14 13.62 -20.61 -6.20
CA GLU A 14 12.19 -20.44 -5.98
C GLU A 14 11.35 -21.67 -6.33
N THR A 15 11.81 -22.55 -7.22
CA THR A 15 11.07 -23.79 -7.51
C THR A 15 11.05 -24.69 -6.28
N SER A 16 12.19 -24.83 -5.60
CA SER A 16 12.27 -25.57 -4.34
C SER A 16 11.50 -24.89 -3.21
N VAL A 17 11.54 -23.55 -3.12
CA VAL A 17 10.76 -22.79 -2.13
C VAL A 17 9.26 -23.01 -2.35
N GLY A 18 8.77 -22.84 -3.58
CA GLY A 18 7.37 -23.03 -3.94
C GLY A 18 6.87 -24.44 -3.63
N ASN A 19 7.69 -25.47 -3.91
CA ASN A 19 7.37 -26.86 -3.54
C ASN A 19 7.29 -27.05 -2.02
N ASN A 20 8.27 -26.56 -1.26
CA ASN A 20 8.29 -26.72 0.19
C ASN A 20 7.12 -25.97 0.87
N LEU A 21 6.83 -24.74 0.44
CA LEU A 21 5.69 -23.98 0.92
C LEU A 21 4.36 -24.64 0.56
N TYR A 22 4.23 -25.19 -0.66
CA TYR A 22 3.05 -25.94 -1.07
C TYR A 22 2.80 -27.16 -0.17
N GLU A 23 3.83 -27.97 0.09
CA GLU A 23 3.69 -29.14 0.97
C GLU A 23 3.31 -28.74 2.41
N ALA A 24 3.86 -27.64 2.92
CA ALA A 24 3.46 -27.09 4.22
C ALA A 24 2.00 -26.64 4.23
N LEU A 25 1.52 -25.97 3.17
CA LEU A 25 0.12 -25.54 3.05
C LEU A 25 -0.85 -26.73 2.92
N VAL A 26 -0.47 -27.78 2.19
CA VAL A 26 -1.28 -29.01 2.13
C VAL A 26 -1.40 -29.64 3.51
N GLN A 27 -0.31 -29.74 4.27
CA GLN A 27 -0.35 -30.25 5.65
C GLN A 27 -1.20 -29.36 6.56
N PHE A 28 -1.09 -28.03 6.42
CA PHE A 28 -1.93 -27.08 7.15
C PHE A 28 -3.42 -27.36 6.89
N PHE A 29 -3.85 -27.50 5.63
CA PHE A 29 -5.26 -27.80 5.31
C PHE A 29 -5.69 -29.23 5.63
N THR A 30 -4.75 -30.18 5.77
CA THR A 30 -5.06 -31.51 6.34
C THR A 30 -5.43 -31.39 7.82
N ILE A 31 -4.69 -30.58 8.59
CA ILE A 31 -4.93 -30.39 10.02
C ILE A 31 -6.14 -29.49 10.28
N PHE A 32 -6.30 -28.43 9.49
CA PHE A 32 -7.35 -27.41 9.61
C PHE A 32 -8.31 -27.47 8.42
N SER A 33 -8.89 -28.64 8.20
CA SER A 33 -9.78 -28.93 7.06
C SER A 33 -10.99 -27.98 6.96
N GLU A 34 -11.47 -27.47 8.10
CA GLU A 34 -12.55 -26.49 8.19
C GLU A 34 -12.22 -25.15 7.51
N LEU A 35 -10.93 -24.83 7.33
CA LEU A 35 -10.49 -23.61 6.66
C LEU A 35 -10.36 -23.77 5.15
N GLN A 36 -10.39 -25.00 4.62
CA GLN A 36 -10.10 -25.27 3.21
C GLN A 36 -11.06 -24.55 2.24
N GLY A 37 -12.32 -24.38 2.65
CA GLY A 37 -13.34 -23.69 1.85
C GLY A 37 -13.16 -22.17 1.75
N ASN A 38 -12.33 -21.56 2.61
CA ASN A 38 -12.14 -20.12 2.64
C ASN A 38 -11.39 -19.62 1.40
N GLU A 39 -11.66 -18.37 1.00
CA GLU A 39 -10.80 -17.71 0.01
C GLU A 39 -9.39 -17.57 0.60
N PHE A 40 -8.39 -18.03 -0.14
CA PHE A 40 -7.00 -18.04 0.29
C PHE A 40 -6.20 -16.97 -0.48
N PHE A 41 -5.34 -16.27 0.24
CA PHE A 41 -4.48 -15.23 -0.32
C PHE A 41 -3.06 -15.41 0.22
N ILE A 42 -2.06 -15.10 -0.60
CA ILE A 42 -0.67 -15.11 -0.18
C ILE A 42 -0.14 -13.67 -0.26
N ALA A 43 0.40 -13.17 0.84
CA ALA A 43 1.01 -11.86 0.91
C ALA A 43 2.47 -11.97 1.38
N GLY A 44 3.33 -11.07 0.91
CA GLY A 44 4.73 -11.04 1.31
C GLY A 44 5.39 -9.72 0.94
N GLU A 45 6.54 -9.46 1.53
CA GLU A 45 7.30 -8.21 1.38
C GLU A 45 8.74 -8.49 1.00
N SER A 46 9.40 -7.57 0.27
CA SER A 46 10.83 -7.67 -0.05
C SER A 46 11.16 -8.88 -0.93
N TYR A 47 11.98 -9.82 -0.45
CA TYR A 47 12.18 -11.11 -1.11
C TYR A 47 10.90 -11.97 -1.17
N GLY A 48 9.86 -11.61 -0.40
CA GLY A 48 8.50 -12.09 -0.62
C GLY A 48 7.99 -11.83 -2.04
N GLY A 49 8.57 -10.88 -2.78
CA GLY A 49 8.35 -10.72 -4.22
C GLY A 49 8.76 -11.93 -5.08
N LYS A 50 9.54 -12.86 -4.52
CA LYS A 50 9.91 -14.16 -5.10
C LYS A 50 9.06 -15.28 -4.52
N TYR A 51 9.04 -15.37 -3.19
CA TYR A 51 8.33 -16.43 -2.46
C TYR A 51 6.83 -16.47 -2.75
N VAL A 52 6.19 -15.31 -2.85
CA VAL A 52 4.74 -15.22 -3.08
C VAL A 52 4.37 -15.75 -4.47
N PRO A 53 4.98 -15.29 -5.58
CA PRO A 53 4.81 -15.93 -6.87
C PRO A 53 5.17 -17.42 -6.87
N ALA A 54 6.25 -17.82 -6.21
CA ALA A 54 6.67 -19.22 -6.15
C ALA A 54 5.61 -20.14 -5.57
N ALA A 55 5.14 -19.85 -4.35
CA ALA A 55 4.09 -20.63 -3.70
C ALA A 55 2.80 -20.63 -4.52
N SER A 56 2.40 -19.46 -5.03
CA SER A 56 1.15 -19.29 -5.77
C SER A 56 1.16 -20.02 -7.11
N TYR A 57 2.30 -19.99 -7.82
CA TYR A 57 2.49 -20.69 -9.07
C TYR A 57 2.50 -22.20 -8.85
N THR A 58 3.17 -22.69 -7.80
CA THR A 58 3.11 -24.12 -7.45
C THR A 58 1.68 -24.56 -7.13
N ILE A 59 0.90 -23.76 -6.39
CA ILE A 59 -0.53 -24.00 -6.15
C ILE A 59 -1.30 -24.09 -7.47
N LEU A 60 -1.13 -23.11 -8.37
CA LEU A 60 -1.80 -23.09 -9.67
C LEU A 60 -1.55 -24.38 -10.46
N LYS A 61 -0.29 -24.85 -10.50
CA LYS A 61 0.08 -26.05 -11.26
C LYS A 61 -0.35 -27.35 -10.62
N ARG A 62 -0.36 -27.44 -9.27
CA ARG A 62 -0.65 -28.68 -8.55
C ARG A 62 -2.12 -28.86 -8.21
N ASN A 63 -2.86 -27.80 -7.93
CA ASN A 63 -4.28 -27.83 -7.54
C ASN A 63 -5.17 -28.73 -8.42
N PRO A 64 -5.09 -28.71 -9.77
CA PRO A 64 -5.97 -29.53 -10.61
C PRO A 64 -5.86 -31.03 -10.34
N ASN A 65 -4.70 -31.50 -9.89
CA ASN A 65 -4.36 -32.92 -9.76
C ASN A 65 -4.37 -33.42 -8.30
N LYS A 66 -5.01 -32.68 -7.38
CA LYS A 66 -4.90 -32.95 -5.94
C LYS A 66 -6.28 -33.03 -5.27
N GLU A 67 -6.39 -33.90 -4.28
CA GLU A 67 -7.58 -34.05 -3.43
C GLU A 67 -7.76 -32.82 -2.53
N ILE A 68 -6.69 -32.43 -1.82
CA ILE A 68 -6.66 -31.17 -1.08
C ILE A 68 -6.32 -30.05 -2.06
N LYS A 69 -7.35 -29.26 -2.41
CA LYS A 69 -7.21 -28.05 -3.23
C LYS A 69 -7.12 -26.83 -2.34
N ILE A 70 -6.22 -25.92 -2.69
CA ILE A 70 -6.08 -24.62 -2.01
C ILE A 70 -6.88 -23.58 -2.80
N ASN A 71 -7.87 -22.96 -2.18
CA ASN A 71 -8.78 -22.01 -2.84
C ASN A 71 -8.15 -20.61 -3.02
N LEU A 72 -7.01 -20.55 -3.72
CA LEU A 72 -6.26 -19.32 -3.99
C LEU A 72 -7.11 -18.33 -4.82
N LYS A 73 -7.17 -17.07 -4.37
CA LYS A 73 -7.95 -15.98 -5.02
C LYS A 73 -7.11 -14.78 -5.42
N GLY A 74 -5.93 -14.62 -4.82
CA GLY A 74 -5.07 -13.50 -5.15
C GLY A 74 -3.78 -13.49 -4.34
N ILE A 75 -2.86 -12.64 -4.79
CA ILE A 75 -1.56 -12.44 -4.18
C ILE A 75 -1.31 -10.95 -3.93
N ALA A 76 -0.59 -10.63 -2.86
CA ALA A 76 -0.15 -9.28 -2.56
C ALA A 76 1.37 -9.22 -2.34
N ILE A 77 2.05 -8.29 -2.98
CA ILE A 77 3.51 -8.14 -2.90
C ILE A 77 3.84 -6.70 -2.52
N GLY A 78 4.41 -6.54 -1.33
CA GLY A 78 4.91 -5.26 -0.80
C GLY A 78 6.38 -5.04 -1.12
N ASN A 79 6.74 -3.93 -1.75
CA ASN A 79 8.14 -3.53 -2.01
C ASN A 79 9.00 -4.72 -2.52
N GLY A 80 8.46 -5.50 -3.46
CA GLY A 80 8.97 -6.83 -3.80
C GLY A 80 10.09 -6.83 -4.84
N LEU A 81 11.13 -7.65 -4.62
CA LEU A 81 12.15 -7.93 -5.64
C LEU A 81 11.61 -8.98 -6.61
N CYS A 82 11.14 -8.55 -7.78
CA CYS A 82 10.48 -9.44 -8.74
C CYS A 82 11.33 -9.70 -9.99
N ASP A 83 11.83 -8.64 -10.63
CA ASP A 83 12.51 -8.73 -11.93
C ASP A 83 13.73 -7.82 -11.97
N PRO A 84 14.86 -8.25 -11.36
CA PRO A 84 16.03 -7.42 -11.12
C PRO A 84 16.54 -6.68 -12.38
N ALA A 85 16.51 -7.31 -13.56
CA ALA A 85 16.99 -6.70 -14.80
C ALA A 85 16.25 -5.40 -15.15
N HIS A 86 14.92 -5.39 -15.02
CA HIS A 86 14.09 -4.21 -15.29
C HIS A 86 13.99 -3.27 -14.08
N MET A 87 14.40 -3.73 -12.89
CA MET A 87 14.40 -2.95 -11.65
C MET A 87 15.69 -2.16 -11.40
N MET A 88 16.76 -2.31 -12.19
CA MET A 88 18.02 -1.56 -11.98
C MET A 88 17.92 -0.08 -12.44
N LEU A 89 17.06 0.72 -11.81
CA LEU A 89 16.75 2.12 -12.16
C LEU A 89 16.99 3.09 -10.98
N TYR A 90 18.05 2.86 -10.20
CA TYR A 90 18.39 3.65 -9.02
C TYR A 90 18.92 5.03 -9.37
N GLY A 91 19.78 5.14 -10.39
CA GLY A 91 20.49 6.38 -10.72
C GLY A 91 19.56 7.59 -10.85
N ASP A 92 18.55 7.47 -11.71
CA ASP A 92 17.55 8.53 -11.89
C ASP A 92 16.76 8.82 -10.61
N HIS A 93 16.32 7.77 -9.91
CA HIS A 93 15.50 7.92 -8.72
C HIS A 93 16.24 8.68 -7.60
N LEU A 94 17.46 8.25 -7.29
CA LEU A 94 18.32 8.85 -6.27
C LEU A 94 18.70 10.29 -6.63
N TYR A 95 18.96 10.57 -7.91
CA TYR A 95 19.26 11.92 -8.38
C TYR A 95 18.06 12.86 -8.22
N GLN A 96 16.86 12.43 -8.62
CA GLN A 96 15.64 13.24 -8.50
C GLN A 96 15.24 13.51 -7.04
N MET A 97 15.65 12.64 -6.10
CA MET A 97 15.49 12.89 -4.67
C MET A 97 16.57 13.81 -4.07
N GLY A 98 17.62 14.14 -4.83
CA GLY A 98 18.74 14.95 -4.37
C GLY A 98 19.72 14.20 -3.45
N LEU A 99 19.70 12.87 -3.44
CA LEU A 99 20.64 12.06 -2.65
C LEU A 99 22.00 11.90 -3.33
N ILE A 100 22.04 12.00 -4.65
CA ILE A 100 23.28 11.91 -5.44
C ILE A 100 23.36 13.05 -6.45
N ASP A 101 24.58 13.42 -6.82
CA ASP A 101 24.83 14.42 -7.86
C ASP A 101 24.83 13.80 -9.28
N VAL A 102 25.08 14.62 -10.29
CA VAL A 102 25.13 14.15 -11.69
C VAL A 102 26.26 13.15 -11.93
N ASN A 103 27.41 13.31 -11.26
CA ASN A 103 28.57 12.43 -11.47
C ASN A 103 28.30 11.03 -10.90
N ALA A 104 27.75 10.97 -9.69
CA ALA A 104 27.33 9.72 -9.08
C ALA A 104 26.23 9.05 -9.91
N ARG A 105 25.26 9.80 -10.47
CA ARG A 105 24.24 9.22 -11.35
C ARG A 105 24.83 8.52 -12.57
N GLU A 106 25.83 9.12 -13.23
CA GLU A 106 26.50 8.48 -14.37
C GLU A 106 27.24 7.20 -13.94
N HIS A 107 27.81 7.15 -12.74
CA HIS A 107 28.37 5.92 -12.19
C HIS A 107 27.31 4.85 -11.95
N PHE A 108 26.15 5.22 -11.39
CA PHE A 108 25.01 4.33 -11.24
C PHE A 108 24.60 3.71 -12.58
N TYR A 109 24.48 4.50 -13.65
CA TYR A 109 24.13 3.97 -14.97
C TYR A 109 25.13 2.93 -15.49
N GLN A 110 26.43 3.16 -15.29
CA GLN A 110 27.47 2.22 -15.70
C GLN A 110 27.33 0.88 -14.95
N VAL A 111 27.17 0.93 -13.63
CA VAL A 111 27.05 -0.28 -12.81
C VAL A 111 25.72 -0.99 -13.05
N GLU A 112 24.62 -0.26 -13.20
CA GLU A 112 23.31 -0.83 -13.55
C GLU A 112 23.33 -1.52 -14.93
N HIS A 113 24.07 -0.99 -15.90
CA HIS A 113 24.28 -1.65 -17.19
C HIS A 113 25.05 -2.97 -17.02
N LEU A 114 26.12 -2.97 -16.22
CA LEU A 114 26.90 -4.18 -15.93
C LEU A 114 26.05 -5.22 -15.19
N ILE A 115 25.24 -4.83 -14.20
CA ILE A 115 24.34 -5.74 -13.50
C ILE A 115 23.37 -6.42 -14.49
N ARG A 116 22.76 -5.65 -15.39
CA ARG A 116 21.87 -6.21 -16.44
C ARG A 116 22.61 -7.14 -17.38
N GLN A 117 23.85 -6.80 -17.75
CA GLN A 117 24.69 -7.66 -18.56
C GLN A 117 24.96 -9.00 -17.85
N ARG A 118 25.36 -8.97 -16.57
CA ARG A 118 25.59 -10.20 -15.78
C ARG A 118 24.33 -11.06 -15.65
N ILE A 119 23.17 -10.44 -15.42
CA ILE A 119 21.87 -11.14 -15.46
C ILE A 119 21.64 -11.82 -16.82
N SER A 120 21.92 -11.13 -17.93
CA SER A 120 21.73 -11.71 -19.27
C SER A 120 22.69 -12.87 -19.58
N GLU A 121 23.88 -12.85 -18.96
CA GLU A 121 24.89 -13.90 -19.03
C GLU A 121 24.60 -15.05 -18.04
N GLN A 122 23.55 -14.94 -17.22
CA GLN A 122 23.22 -15.86 -16.12
C GLN A 122 24.31 -15.94 -15.03
N ASP A 123 25.11 -14.88 -14.92
CA ASP A 123 26.12 -14.69 -13.88
C ASP A 123 25.47 -14.02 -12.67
N TRP A 124 24.68 -14.80 -11.93
CA TRP A 124 23.84 -14.33 -10.83
C TRP A 124 24.63 -13.81 -9.64
N GLU A 125 25.73 -14.49 -9.31
CA GLU A 125 26.64 -14.12 -8.22
C GLU A 125 27.24 -12.73 -8.49
N SER A 126 27.85 -12.52 -9.65
CA SER A 126 28.43 -11.21 -10.00
C SER A 126 27.38 -10.11 -10.07
N ALA A 127 26.18 -10.41 -10.59
CA ALA A 127 25.08 -9.46 -10.62
C ALA A 127 24.66 -9.03 -9.21
N MET A 128 24.63 -9.97 -8.26
CA MET A 128 24.26 -9.72 -6.86
C MET A 128 25.36 -8.91 -6.16
N GLU A 129 26.62 -9.30 -6.31
CA GLU A 129 27.76 -8.59 -5.73
C GLU A 129 27.82 -7.13 -6.21
N LEU A 130 27.67 -6.90 -7.51
CA LEU A 130 27.62 -5.54 -8.08
C LEU A 130 26.48 -4.72 -7.48
N ARG A 131 25.30 -5.33 -7.33
CA ARG A 131 24.14 -4.65 -6.73
C ARG A 131 24.38 -4.32 -5.25
N LEU A 132 24.92 -5.26 -4.48
CA LEU A 132 25.25 -5.03 -3.06
C LEU A 132 26.30 -3.94 -2.93
N SER A 133 27.37 -4.00 -3.71
CA SER A 133 28.42 -2.97 -3.64
C SER A 133 27.91 -1.59 -4.05
N LEU A 134 27.04 -1.51 -5.06
CA LEU A 134 26.44 -0.23 -5.48
C LEU A 134 25.59 0.42 -4.38
N LEU A 135 24.77 -0.38 -3.68
CA LEU A 135 23.81 0.13 -2.69
C LEU A 135 24.37 0.21 -1.28
N ASP A 136 25.09 -0.80 -0.83
CA ASP A 136 25.52 -0.96 0.56
C ASP A 136 26.92 -0.37 0.79
N ASP A 137 27.76 -0.23 -0.25
CA ASP A 137 29.08 0.41 -0.14
C ASP A 137 29.11 1.80 -0.80
N TYR A 138 28.86 1.89 -2.12
CA TYR A 138 29.04 3.12 -2.87
C TYR A 138 28.06 4.21 -2.45
N LEU A 139 26.75 3.90 -2.43
CA LEU A 139 25.73 4.85 -1.97
C LEU A 139 25.94 5.24 -0.51
N TYR A 140 26.30 4.29 0.35
CA TYR A 140 26.60 4.58 1.75
C TYR A 140 27.77 5.57 1.88
N ASN A 141 28.87 5.36 1.15
CA ASN A 141 30.02 6.26 1.18
C ASN A 141 29.69 7.68 0.66
N LEU A 142 28.74 7.81 -0.27
CA LEU A 142 28.30 9.10 -0.77
C LEU A 142 27.36 9.85 0.19
N THR A 143 26.50 9.11 0.90
CA THR A 143 25.33 9.72 1.58
C THR A 143 25.35 9.57 3.09
N ASP A 144 26.16 8.66 3.62
CA ASP A 144 26.09 8.16 4.99
C ASP A 144 24.74 7.49 5.33
N TYR A 145 23.99 6.97 4.36
CA TYR A 145 22.76 6.21 4.61
C TYR A 145 23.05 4.72 4.79
N LYS A 146 22.99 4.23 6.04
CA LYS A 146 23.07 2.77 6.34
C LYS A 146 21.72 2.07 6.29
N TYR A 147 20.63 2.83 6.31
CA TYR A 147 19.28 2.30 6.40
C TYR A 147 18.49 2.67 5.15
N LEU A 148 18.52 1.78 4.16
CA LEU A 148 17.87 2.01 2.87
C LEU A 148 16.37 1.72 2.87
N TYR A 149 15.83 1.22 3.99
CA TYR A 149 14.42 0.84 4.07
C TYR A 149 13.48 2.05 4.24
N ASN A 150 13.98 3.21 4.65
CA ASN A 150 13.20 4.45 4.68
C ASN A 150 14.16 5.65 4.69
N PHE A 151 14.18 6.46 3.62
CA PHE A 151 15.14 7.56 3.50
C PHE A 151 14.96 8.70 4.50
N LEU A 152 13.92 8.68 5.35
CA LEU A 152 13.83 9.62 6.47
C LEU A 152 14.83 9.31 7.59
N TYR A 153 15.44 8.12 7.59
CA TYR A 153 16.41 7.70 8.61
C TYR A 153 17.71 7.25 7.98
N THR A 154 18.84 7.85 8.39
CA THR A 154 20.18 7.42 7.95
C THR A 154 20.66 6.15 8.68
N ARG A 155 19.98 5.76 9.77
CA ARG A 155 20.24 4.59 10.61
C ARG A 155 18.92 3.94 10.99
N ASN A 156 18.92 2.64 11.28
CA ASN A 156 17.72 1.94 11.71
C ASN A 156 17.16 2.59 12.99
N PRO A 157 15.92 3.12 12.98
CA PRO A 157 15.36 3.80 14.15
C PRO A 157 14.95 2.86 15.28
N ARG A 158 15.10 1.53 15.12
CA ARG A 158 14.76 0.47 16.10
C ARG A 158 13.38 0.66 16.77
N ARG A 159 12.38 1.05 15.98
CA ARG A 159 11.07 1.50 16.48
C ARG A 159 10.33 0.49 17.37
N PHE A 160 10.62 -0.81 17.29
CA PHE A 160 9.88 -1.87 18.00
C PHE A 160 10.75 -2.75 18.91
N GLY A 161 11.99 -2.34 19.17
CA GLY A 161 12.94 -3.13 19.97
C GLY A 161 13.40 -4.41 19.29
N ASP A 162 14.08 -5.26 20.08
CA ASP A 162 14.74 -6.47 19.63
C ASP A 162 13.78 -7.66 19.86
N TYR A 163 12.88 -7.91 18.90
CA TYR A 163 11.84 -8.96 19.00
C TYR A 163 12.44 -10.37 19.11
N ASP A 164 13.66 -10.57 18.61
CA ASP A 164 14.45 -11.78 18.77
C ASP A 164 14.64 -12.11 20.26
N ILE A 165 14.92 -11.12 21.12
CA ILE A 165 15.03 -11.33 22.58
C ILE A 165 13.72 -11.88 23.13
N TYR A 166 12.58 -11.34 22.70
CA TYR A 166 11.26 -11.82 23.13
C TYR A 166 10.99 -13.26 22.67
N LEU A 167 11.37 -13.61 21.44
CA LEU A 167 11.23 -14.96 20.90
C LEU A 167 12.15 -15.99 21.59
N GLN A 168 13.24 -15.55 22.21
CA GLN A 168 14.14 -16.44 22.94
C GLN A 168 13.66 -16.77 24.37
N GLN A 169 12.68 -16.04 24.91
CA GLN A 169 12.17 -16.29 26.27
C GLN A 169 11.58 -17.70 26.38
N GLU A 170 11.88 -18.40 27.48
CA GLU A 170 11.43 -19.76 27.72
C GLU A 170 9.89 -19.84 27.71
N GLU A 171 9.22 -18.89 28.36
CA GLU A 171 7.76 -18.81 28.38
C GLU A 171 7.20 -18.63 26.97
N THR A 172 7.79 -17.77 26.15
CA THR A 172 7.38 -17.55 24.76
C THR A 172 7.53 -18.83 23.95
N ARG A 173 8.70 -19.48 24.00
CA ARG A 173 9.00 -20.71 23.26
C ARG A 173 8.07 -21.87 23.64
N LYS A 174 7.76 -21.99 24.93
CA LYS A 174 6.74 -22.94 25.42
C LYS A 174 5.36 -22.62 24.87
N ALA A 175 4.94 -21.35 24.88
CA ALA A 175 3.62 -20.93 24.45
C ALA A 175 3.36 -21.15 22.95
N ILE A 176 4.39 -21.06 22.11
CA ILE A 176 4.27 -21.28 20.65
C ILE A 176 4.69 -22.70 20.22
N HIS A 177 4.92 -23.60 21.18
CA HIS A 177 5.22 -25.02 20.94
C HIS A 177 6.45 -25.30 20.05
N VAL A 178 7.49 -24.46 20.11
CA VAL A 178 8.75 -24.68 19.37
C VAL A 178 9.76 -25.56 20.12
N GLY A 179 9.40 -25.99 21.33
CA GLY A 179 10.25 -26.82 22.20
C GLY A 179 11.61 -26.16 22.48
N ASP A 180 12.66 -26.97 22.46
CA ASP A 180 14.03 -26.52 22.69
C ASP A 180 14.70 -25.90 21.44
N SER A 181 13.93 -25.59 20.39
CA SER A 181 14.44 -24.86 19.22
C SER A 181 14.69 -23.40 19.56
N GLU A 182 15.92 -22.93 19.32
CA GLU A 182 16.28 -21.52 19.45
C GLU A 182 15.78 -20.70 18.24
N TYR A 183 15.47 -19.44 18.48
CA TYR A 183 15.25 -18.51 17.38
C TYR A 183 16.61 -18.14 16.78
N HIS A 184 16.75 -18.19 15.47
CA HIS A 184 17.98 -17.80 14.80
C HIS A 184 17.65 -17.03 13.53
N ASP A 185 18.45 -16.00 13.26
CA ASP A 185 18.46 -15.26 12.01
C ASP A 185 19.82 -15.54 11.34
N SER A 186 19.87 -16.61 10.54
CA SER A 186 21.11 -17.15 9.98
C SER A 186 21.21 -16.80 8.50
N ASP A 187 22.40 -16.33 8.08
CA ASP A 187 22.69 -16.02 6.69
C ASP A 187 22.73 -17.26 5.79
N LEU A 188 22.72 -18.48 6.35
CA LEU A 188 22.79 -19.72 5.57
C LEU A 188 21.68 -19.81 4.52
N VAL A 189 20.46 -19.39 4.85
CA VAL A 189 19.34 -19.42 3.90
C VAL A 189 19.61 -18.45 2.74
N ALA A 190 20.12 -17.26 3.04
CA ALA A 190 20.49 -16.28 2.01
C ALA A 190 21.62 -16.79 1.13
N ILE A 191 22.62 -17.46 1.70
CA ILE A 191 23.73 -18.09 0.96
C ILE A 191 23.21 -19.18 0.01
N TYR A 192 22.32 -20.06 0.46
CA TYR A 192 21.78 -21.10 -0.41
C TYR A 192 20.89 -20.57 -1.54
N LEU A 193 20.29 -19.39 -1.36
CA LEU A 193 19.45 -18.73 -2.36
C LEU A 193 20.19 -17.68 -3.21
N SER A 194 21.51 -17.52 -3.04
CA SER A 194 22.28 -16.44 -3.71
C SER A 194 22.09 -16.40 -5.22
N ASP A 195 22.11 -17.57 -5.86
CA ASP A 195 21.97 -17.72 -7.31
C ASP A 195 20.57 -17.37 -7.82
N ASP A 196 19.57 -17.35 -6.94
CA ASP A 196 18.18 -17.06 -7.28
C ASP A 196 17.87 -15.56 -7.24
N VAL A 197 18.56 -14.81 -6.37
CA VAL A 197 18.21 -13.41 -6.06
C VAL A 197 18.08 -12.53 -7.30
N MET A 198 19.00 -12.70 -8.24
CA MET A 198 19.09 -11.88 -9.45
C MET A 198 18.31 -12.44 -10.65
N GLN A 199 17.68 -13.61 -10.50
CA GLN A 199 16.78 -14.17 -11.53
C GLN A 199 15.45 -13.42 -11.58
N SER A 200 14.62 -13.66 -12.60
CA SER A 200 13.31 -13.02 -12.75
C SER A 200 12.17 -13.97 -12.39
N ILE A 201 11.12 -13.48 -11.71
CA ILE A 201 9.87 -14.24 -11.51
C ILE A 201 8.76 -13.84 -12.50
N SER A 202 9.05 -12.93 -13.43
CA SER A 202 8.09 -12.41 -14.40
C SER A 202 7.29 -13.52 -15.12
N PRO A 203 7.89 -14.64 -15.59
CA PRO A 203 7.12 -15.71 -16.23
C PRO A 203 6.01 -16.30 -15.36
N TRP A 204 6.27 -16.47 -14.05
CA TRP A 204 5.26 -16.97 -13.12
C TRP A 204 4.21 -15.91 -12.81
N LEU A 205 4.62 -14.64 -12.71
CA LEU A 205 3.70 -13.53 -12.50
C LEU A 205 2.69 -13.40 -13.65
N VAL A 206 3.13 -13.61 -14.90
CA VAL A 206 2.23 -13.61 -16.08
C VAL A 206 1.16 -14.68 -15.95
N GLU A 207 1.54 -15.92 -15.60
CA GLU A 207 0.57 -16.99 -15.38
C GLU A 207 -0.38 -16.72 -14.21
N LEU A 208 0.13 -16.08 -13.16
CA LEU A 208 -0.68 -15.69 -12.00
C LEU A 208 -1.67 -14.58 -12.36
N LEU A 209 -1.27 -13.59 -13.14
CA LEU A 209 -2.14 -12.52 -13.65
C LEU A 209 -3.26 -13.05 -14.53
N ALA A 210 -3.04 -14.15 -15.26
CA ALA A 210 -4.08 -14.79 -16.06
C ALA A 210 -5.16 -15.50 -15.22
N ASN A 211 -4.86 -15.83 -13.95
CA ASN A 211 -5.73 -16.70 -13.12
C ASN A 211 -6.22 -16.05 -11.82
N TYR A 212 -5.49 -15.07 -11.30
CA TYR A 212 -5.71 -14.52 -9.97
C TYR A 212 -5.53 -13.00 -9.96
N ARG A 213 -6.11 -12.38 -8.93
CA ARG A 213 -5.89 -10.96 -8.64
C ARG A 213 -4.49 -10.77 -8.08
N VAL A 214 -3.79 -9.75 -8.55
CA VAL A 214 -2.43 -9.41 -8.12
C VAL A 214 -2.43 -7.98 -7.61
N LEU A 215 -2.07 -7.80 -6.34
CA LEU A 215 -1.79 -6.51 -5.75
C LEU A 215 -0.28 -6.34 -5.62
N ILE A 216 0.28 -5.33 -6.28
CA ILE A 216 1.67 -4.88 -6.06
C ILE A 216 1.60 -3.53 -5.37
N TYR A 217 2.22 -3.39 -4.20
CA TYR A 217 2.25 -2.13 -3.48
C TYR A 217 3.67 -1.78 -3.04
N SER A 218 4.02 -0.50 -3.07
CA SER A 218 5.34 -0.04 -2.63
C SER A 218 5.21 1.21 -1.77
N GLY A 219 5.96 1.26 -0.67
CA GLY A 219 6.13 2.48 0.10
C GLY A 219 6.97 3.52 -0.65
N GLN A 220 6.53 4.76 -0.58
CA GLN A 220 7.14 5.91 -1.26
C GLN A 220 8.59 6.21 -0.85
N LEU A 221 8.95 5.86 0.38
CA LEU A 221 10.20 6.25 1.03
C LEU A 221 11.26 5.15 1.01
N ASP A 222 10.97 4.00 0.42
CA ASP A 222 11.90 2.88 0.30
C ASP A 222 12.99 3.19 -0.73
N LEU A 223 14.26 3.04 -0.35
CA LEU A 223 15.40 3.10 -1.27
C LEU A 223 15.90 1.72 -1.67
N ARG A 224 15.59 0.66 -0.90
CA ARG A 224 16.07 -0.70 -1.17
C ARG A 224 15.36 -1.31 -2.37
N ILE A 225 14.03 -1.12 -2.45
CA ILE A 225 13.17 -1.53 -3.57
C ILE A 225 12.18 -0.39 -3.86
N SER A 226 12.74 0.71 -4.37
CA SER A 226 11.99 1.94 -4.62
C SER A 226 10.81 1.72 -5.58
N TYR A 227 9.73 2.48 -5.38
CA TYR A 227 8.53 2.38 -6.23
C TYR A 227 8.82 2.54 -7.72
N THR A 228 9.79 3.39 -8.11
CA THR A 228 10.20 3.55 -9.51
C THR A 228 10.78 2.27 -10.12
N LEU A 229 11.42 1.41 -9.30
CA LEU A 229 11.95 0.12 -9.74
C LEU A 229 10.81 -0.86 -9.99
N THR A 230 9.80 -0.86 -9.10
CA THR A 230 8.56 -1.61 -9.29
C THR A 230 7.88 -1.21 -10.60
N LEU A 231 7.79 0.10 -10.88
CA LEU A 231 7.26 0.59 -12.16
C LEU A 231 8.11 0.12 -13.35
N GLY A 232 9.43 0.09 -13.21
CA GLY A 232 10.35 -0.35 -14.26
C GLY A 232 9.99 -1.73 -14.80
N TYR A 233 9.81 -2.71 -13.91
CA TYR A 233 9.45 -4.05 -14.36
C TYR A 233 7.98 -4.20 -14.74
N LEU A 234 7.04 -3.54 -14.06
CA LEU A 234 5.62 -3.62 -14.44
C LEU A 234 5.37 -3.03 -15.84
N GLN A 235 6.12 -2.01 -16.24
CA GLN A 235 6.05 -1.45 -17.59
C GLN A 235 6.64 -2.38 -18.67
N ALA A 236 7.69 -3.12 -18.30
CA ALA A 236 8.35 -4.09 -19.18
C ALA A 236 7.64 -5.46 -19.24
N LEU A 237 6.77 -5.76 -18.28
CA LEU A 237 6.07 -7.04 -18.19
C LEU A 237 5.07 -7.20 -19.35
N GLU A 238 5.26 -8.24 -20.17
CA GLU A 238 4.34 -8.60 -21.25
C GLU A 238 3.32 -9.64 -20.76
N TRP A 239 2.04 -9.27 -20.79
CA TRP A 239 0.89 -10.09 -20.40
C TRP A 239 -0.39 -9.53 -21.04
N ASP A 240 -1.50 -10.25 -20.98
CA ASP A 240 -2.74 -9.88 -21.69
C ASP A 240 -3.26 -8.46 -21.38
N GLY A 241 -3.06 -7.98 -20.15
CA GLY A 241 -3.42 -6.62 -19.71
C GLY A 241 -2.31 -5.57 -19.81
N ALA A 242 -1.15 -5.88 -20.41
CA ALA A 242 0.01 -4.98 -20.43
C ALA A 242 -0.27 -3.65 -21.12
N GLN A 243 -0.96 -3.67 -22.27
CA GLN A 243 -1.28 -2.43 -22.99
C GLN A 243 -2.32 -1.58 -22.23
N GLU A 244 -3.31 -2.22 -21.62
CA GLU A 244 -4.27 -1.56 -20.72
C GLU A 244 -3.53 -0.90 -19.56
N TYR A 245 -2.59 -1.62 -18.93
CA TYR A 245 -1.76 -1.08 -17.86
C TYR A 245 -0.94 0.12 -18.32
N ARG A 246 -0.25 0.08 -19.47
CA ARG A 246 0.59 1.20 -19.93
C ARG A 246 -0.18 2.51 -20.07
N ILE A 247 -1.42 2.44 -20.56
CA ILE A 247 -2.26 3.62 -20.82
C ILE A 247 -3.23 3.96 -19.67
N ALA A 248 -3.38 3.07 -18.69
CA ALA A 248 -4.32 3.30 -17.60
C ALA A 248 -3.97 4.55 -16.77
N ASP A 249 -5.00 5.31 -16.45
CA ASP A 249 -4.90 6.46 -15.56
C ASP A 249 -4.57 6.01 -14.13
N ARG A 250 -3.94 6.93 -13.39
CA ARG A 250 -3.62 6.74 -11.98
C ARG A 250 -4.54 7.60 -11.12
N TYR A 251 -5.09 7.02 -10.07
CA TYR A 251 -6.09 7.64 -9.22
C TYR A 251 -5.55 7.91 -7.82
N GLN A 252 -6.05 8.95 -7.18
CA GLN A 252 -5.79 9.24 -5.78
C GLN A 252 -6.53 8.22 -4.91
N TRP A 253 -5.83 7.65 -3.92
CA TRP A 253 -6.43 6.78 -2.92
C TRP A 253 -6.38 7.44 -1.55
N HIS A 254 -7.55 7.55 -0.94
CA HIS A 254 -7.73 8.13 0.38
C HIS A 254 -8.17 7.09 1.42
N VAL A 255 -7.76 7.33 2.67
CA VAL A 255 -8.27 6.66 3.87
C VAL A 255 -8.78 7.76 4.80
N GLY A 256 -10.10 7.82 4.99
CA GLY A 256 -10.73 8.98 5.62
C GLY A 256 -10.46 10.27 4.82
N ALA A 257 -9.95 11.29 5.50
CA ALA A 257 -9.57 12.56 4.87
C ALA A 257 -8.16 12.53 4.25
N ASP A 258 -7.33 11.54 4.58
CA ASP A 258 -5.92 11.52 4.22
C ASP A 258 -5.70 10.93 2.83
N LEU A 259 -4.86 11.59 2.03
CA LEU A 259 -4.35 11.03 0.78
C LEU A 259 -3.30 9.96 1.11
N ALA A 260 -3.74 8.71 1.23
CA ALA A 260 -2.93 7.55 1.58
C ALA A 260 -1.98 7.12 0.46
N GLY A 261 -2.35 7.36 -0.79
CA GLY A 261 -1.57 6.85 -1.91
C GLY A 261 -2.15 7.13 -3.28
N PHE A 262 -1.65 6.38 -4.24
CA PHE A 262 -2.13 6.43 -5.61
C PHE A 262 -2.22 5.02 -6.16
N VAL A 263 -3.29 4.73 -6.88
CA VAL A 263 -3.65 3.40 -7.37
C VAL A 263 -3.76 3.43 -8.88
N LYS A 264 -3.29 2.36 -9.51
CA LYS A 264 -3.45 2.10 -10.93
C LYS A 264 -3.88 0.65 -11.11
N THR A 265 -4.96 0.41 -11.84
CA THR A 265 -5.50 -0.93 -12.06
C THR A 265 -5.65 -1.18 -13.55
N ALA A 266 -5.30 -2.38 -13.98
CA ALA A 266 -5.55 -2.88 -15.32
C ALA A 266 -5.78 -4.38 -15.24
N ALA A 267 -6.85 -4.87 -15.87
CA ALA A 267 -7.29 -6.26 -15.75
C ALA A 267 -7.16 -6.81 -14.31
N ASN A 268 -6.33 -7.85 -14.09
CA ASN A 268 -6.13 -8.47 -12.77
C ASN A 268 -5.01 -7.84 -11.92
N LEU A 269 -4.29 -6.85 -12.43
CA LEU A 269 -3.21 -6.15 -11.72
C LEU A 269 -3.74 -4.88 -11.06
N THR A 270 -3.47 -4.72 -9.76
CA THR A 270 -3.58 -3.46 -9.04
C THR A 270 -2.22 -3.07 -8.50
N GLU A 271 -1.74 -1.89 -8.89
CA GLU A 271 -0.49 -1.29 -8.47
C GLU A 271 -0.78 -0.11 -7.54
N VAL A 272 -0.09 -0.03 -6.40
CA VAL A 272 -0.32 1.01 -5.39
C VAL A 272 0.98 1.61 -4.88
N LEU A 273 1.12 2.93 -5.00
CA LEU A 273 2.08 3.68 -4.18
C LEU A 273 1.43 4.03 -2.86
N VAL A 274 2.03 3.62 -1.74
CA VAL A 274 1.62 4.03 -0.41
C VAL A 274 2.51 5.19 0.02
N ARG A 275 1.91 6.34 0.31
CA ARG A 275 2.65 7.53 0.72
C ARG A 275 3.19 7.38 2.13
N ASN A 276 4.19 8.19 2.47
CA ASN A 276 4.71 8.31 3.83
C ASN A 276 5.13 6.97 4.48
N SER A 277 5.47 5.96 3.68
CA SER A 277 5.94 4.65 4.14
C SER A 277 7.20 4.25 3.42
N GLY A 278 8.11 3.60 4.13
CA GLY A 278 9.29 2.94 3.57
C GLY A 278 8.97 1.51 3.11
N HIS A 279 9.99 0.67 3.18
CA HIS A 279 9.95 -0.73 2.76
C HIS A 279 8.89 -1.54 3.51
N MET A 280 8.81 -1.35 4.83
CA MET A 280 7.82 -1.98 5.70
C MET A 280 6.56 -1.11 5.76
N VAL A 281 5.72 -1.18 4.73
CA VAL A 281 4.50 -0.38 4.64
C VAL A 281 3.57 -0.55 5.86
N PRO A 282 3.30 -1.76 6.37
CA PRO A 282 2.44 -1.95 7.54
C PRO A 282 3.02 -1.31 8.81
N THR A 283 4.34 -1.18 8.89
CA THR A 283 5.04 -0.59 10.02
C THR A 283 4.92 0.94 10.01
N ASP A 284 5.11 1.56 8.86
CA ASP A 284 5.10 3.02 8.75
C ASP A 284 3.69 3.60 8.63
N GLN A 285 2.76 2.89 8.00
CA GLN A 285 1.37 3.31 7.78
C GLN A 285 0.37 2.17 8.05
N PRO A 286 0.20 1.74 9.32
CA PRO A 286 -0.58 0.55 9.68
C PRO A 286 -2.05 0.65 9.26
N GLU A 287 -2.70 1.80 9.44
CA GLU A 287 -4.11 2.00 9.07
C GLU A 287 -4.31 1.92 7.54
N TRP A 288 -3.39 2.51 6.78
CA TRP A 288 -3.47 2.51 5.32
C TRP A 288 -3.19 1.10 4.77
N ALA A 289 -2.18 0.42 5.31
CA ALA A 289 -1.87 -0.97 4.98
C ALA A 289 -3.05 -1.91 5.29
N TYR A 290 -3.68 -1.76 6.46
CA TYR A 290 -4.86 -2.53 6.83
C TYR A 290 -6.02 -2.30 5.86
N THR A 291 -6.29 -1.03 5.52
CA THR A 291 -7.35 -0.68 4.57
C THR A 291 -7.07 -1.27 3.18
N LEU A 292 -5.82 -1.21 2.73
CA LEU A 292 -5.39 -1.75 1.46
C LEU A 292 -5.60 -3.27 1.36
N ILE A 293 -5.05 -4.04 2.32
CA ILE A 293 -5.17 -5.50 2.34
C ILE A 293 -6.61 -5.95 2.55
N SER A 294 -7.36 -5.26 3.42
CA SER A 294 -8.79 -5.56 3.62
C SER A 294 -9.57 -5.38 2.33
N LYS A 295 -9.42 -4.24 1.63
CA LYS A 295 -10.11 -4.00 0.36
C LYS A 295 -9.73 -5.03 -0.69
N PHE A 296 -8.46 -5.41 -0.77
CA PHE A 296 -8.00 -6.45 -1.69
C PHE A 296 -8.66 -7.81 -1.41
N GLY A 297 -8.68 -8.24 -0.14
CA GLY A 297 -9.33 -9.49 0.26
C GLY A 297 -10.84 -9.52 0.03
N PHE A 298 -11.54 -8.42 0.33
CA PHE A 298 -13.01 -8.37 0.31
C PHE A 298 -13.64 -7.96 -1.03
N TRP A 299 -12.87 -7.52 -2.02
CA TRP A 299 -13.39 -7.00 -3.31
C TRP A 299 -14.40 -7.92 -4.00
N ASN A 300 -14.19 -9.25 -3.95
CA ASN A 300 -15.13 -10.23 -4.52
C ASN A 300 -16.51 -10.21 -3.85
N LYS A 301 -16.58 -10.01 -2.52
CA LYS A 301 -17.87 -9.93 -1.81
C LYS A 301 -18.64 -8.68 -2.24
N VAL A 302 -17.93 -7.58 -2.52
CA VAL A 302 -18.52 -6.33 -3.00
C VAL A 302 -19.06 -6.50 -4.42
N LEU A 303 -18.26 -7.03 -5.36
CA LEU A 303 -18.74 -7.29 -6.73
C LEU A 303 -19.91 -8.29 -6.76
N THR A 304 -19.81 -9.38 -5.99
CA THR A 304 -20.92 -10.34 -5.87
C THR A 304 -22.18 -9.71 -5.29
N CYS A 305 -22.03 -8.77 -4.35
CA CYS A 305 -23.15 -8.01 -3.81
C CYS A 305 -23.75 -7.07 -4.88
N ILE A 306 -22.91 -6.34 -5.61
CA ILE A 306 -23.32 -5.44 -6.69
C ILE A 306 -24.04 -6.21 -7.80
N ASP A 307 -23.50 -7.33 -8.26
CA ASP A 307 -24.13 -8.18 -9.28
C ASP A 307 -25.48 -8.74 -8.79
N ARG A 308 -25.57 -9.13 -7.51
CA ARG A 308 -26.84 -9.56 -6.91
C ARG A 308 -27.86 -8.43 -6.84
N ILE A 309 -27.43 -7.21 -6.48
CA ILE A 309 -28.27 -6.02 -6.44
C ILE A 309 -28.74 -5.67 -7.85
N GLN A 310 -27.83 -5.62 -8.84
CA GLN A 310 -28.15 -5.31 -10.23
C GLN A 310 -29.12 -6.33 -10.84
N LYS A 311 -28.89 -7.63 -10.60
CA LYS A 311 -29.79 -8.70 -11.04
C LYS A 311 -31.17 -8.60 -10.39
N ARG A 312 -31.25 -8.21 -9.11
CA ARG A 312 -32.53 -8.00 -8.41
C ARG A 312 -33.25 -6.72 -8.82
N LEU A 313 -32.53 -5.66 -9.18
CA LEU A 313 -33.10 -4.41 -9.71
C LEU A 313 -33.68 -4.60 -11.13
N GLN A 314 -33.20 -5.58 -11.88
CA GLN A 314 -33.73 -5.96 -13.19
C GLN A 314 -34.97 -6.89 -13.09
N ASP A 315 -35.28 -7.41 -11.90
CA ASP A 315 -36.44 -8.28 -11.66
C ASP A 315 -37.67 -7.42 -11.31
N SER A 316 -38.60 -7.29 -12.25
CA SER A 316 -39.68 -6.27 -12.24
C SER A 316 -40.83 -6.51 -11.23
N ASN A 317 -40.65 -7.36 -10.22
CA ASN A 317 -41.73 -7.88 -9.36
C ASN A 317 -41.48 -7.83 -7.84
N MET A 318 -40.63 -6.94 -7.32
CA MET A 318 -40.40 -6.86 -5.86
C MET A 318 -40.88 -5.56 -5.20
N ASN A 319 -41.59 -5.75 -4.08
CA ASN A 319 -41.88 -4.74 -3.06
C ASN A 319 -40.76 -4.74 -2.01
N PHE A 320 -40.17 -3.56 -1.77
CA PHE A 320 -39.11 -3.37 -0.77
C PHE A 320 -39.69 -3.38 0.65
N HIS A 321 -39.26 -4.33 1.49
CA HIS A 321 -39.51 -4.28 2.94
C HIS A 321 -38.22 -4.57 3.74
N ASP A 322 -37.86 -3.58 4.57
CA ASP A 322 -37.03 -3.48 5.80
C ASP A 322 -35.76 -4.31 6.02
N ALA A 323 -35.44 -5.34 5.24
CA ALA A 323 -34.12 -6.00 5.28
C ALA A 323 -33.05 -5.28 4.43
N ASP A 324 -33.44 -4.26 3.65
CA ASP A 324 -32.59 -3.58 2.65
C ASP A 324 -31.90 -2.30 3.15
N LEU A 325 -32.12 -1.86 4.38
CA LEU A 325 -31.43 -0.70 4.95
C LEU A 325 -29.92 -0.95 5.10
N ASP A 326 -29.52 -2.19 5.37
CA ASP A 326 -28.11 -2.54 5.58
C ASP A 326 -27.33 -2.63 4.26
N LEU A 327 -27.99 -3.09 3.19
CA LEU A 327 -27.42 -3.16 1.83
C LEU A 327 -27.30 -1.77 1.19
N LYS A 328 -28.26 -0.88 1.45
CA LYS A 328 -28.16 0.52 1.07
C LYS A 328 -27.07 1.25 1.87
N SER A 329 -26.89 0.94 3.16
CA SER A 329 -25.77 1.46 3.95
C SER A 329 -24.42 0.98 3.42
N LEU A 330 -24.31 -0.28 2.98
CA LEU A 330 -23.11 -0.83 2.35
C LEU A 330 -22.85 -0.16 0.99
N TRP A 331 -23.88 -0.02 0.17
CA TRP A 331 -23.80 0.71 -1.09
C TRP A 331 -23.37 2.16 -0.85
N ASP A 332 -24.01 2.90 0.06
CA ASP A 332 -23.67 4.28 0.38
C ASP A 332 -22.25 4.38 1.01
N HIS A 333 -21.81 3.41 1.81
CA HIS A 333 -20.44 3.37 2.35
C HIS A 333 -19.37 3.27 1.25
N PHE A 334 -19.68 2.59 0.13
CA PHE A 334 -18.74 2.39 -0.98
C PHE A 334 -19.01 3.29 -2.20
N HIS A 335 -20.23 3.81 -2.37
CA HIS A 335 -20.72 4.58 -3.52
C HIS A 335 -21.22 5.98 -3.15
N ASP A 336 -21.05 6.45 -1.91
CA ASP A 336 -21.22 7.86 -1.64
C ASP A 336 -20.20 8.65 -2.45
N LYS A 337 -20.63 9.07 -3.64
CA LYS A 337 -20.00 10.11 -4.44
C LYS A 337 -19.97 11.46 -3.71
N LYS A 338 -20.38 11.56 -2.43
CA LYS A 338 -20.11 12.70 -1.56
C LYS A 338 -18.93 12.51 -0.60
N SER A 339 -18.38 11.31 -0.43
CA SER A 339 -17.03 11.13 0.16
C SER A 339 -15.93 11.12 -0.92
N PHE A 340 -16.30 11.06 -2.20
CA PHE A 340 -15.47 11.40 -3.35
C PHE A 340 -15.91 12.73 -3.98
N GLY A 341 -15.53 13.84 -3.34
CA GLY A 341 -15.46 15.17 -3.96
C GLY A 341 -16.73 15.76 -4.58
N HIS A 342 -17.56 16.45 -3.78
CA HIS A 342 -17.77 17.91 -3.88
C HIS A 342 -19.00 18.40 -3.12
N LEU A 343 -18.81 19.46 -2.31
CA LEU A 343 -19.80 20.53 -2.18
C LEU A 343 -19.11 21.89 -2.30
N ARG A 344 -19.01 22.38 -3.54
CA ARG A 344 -19.48 23.72 -3.91
C ARG A 344 -20.10 23.65 -5.29
N TYR A 345 -21.40 23.36 -5.35
CA TYR A 345 -22.18 23.81 -6.50
C TYR A 345 -22.50 25.28 -6.27
N ARG A 346 -21.78 26.14 -6.99
CA ARG A 346 -22.09 27.56 -7.10
C ARG A 346 -23.23 27.65 -8.11
N GLN A 347 -24.47 27.70 -7.62
CA GLN A 347 -25.58 28.13 -8.45
C GLN A 347 -25.40 29.65 -8.66
N THR A 348 -24.76 30.02 -9.76
CA THR A 348 -24.85 31.39 -10.27
C THR A 348 -26.26 31.58 -10.78
N ASP A 349 -27.16 32.00 -9.88
CA ASP A 349 -28.29 32.79 -10.34
C ASP A 349 -27.73 34.17 -10.73
N ARG A 350 -27.94 34.50 -12.01
CA ARG A 350 -27.74 35.86 -12.52
C ARG A 350 -28.79 36.75 -11.90
N ASN A 351 -28.54 37.22 -10.68
CA ASN A 351 -28.87 38.54 -10.15
C ASN A 351 -28.76 38.50 -8.62
N THR A 352 -28.01 39.46 -8.07
CA THR A 352 -27.81 39.75 -6.64
C THR A 352 -26.80 38.86 -5.90
N GLY A 353 -25.51 39.17 -6.07
CA GLY A 353 -24.44 38.60 -5.24
C GLY A 353 -24.44 39.19 -3.83
N ARG A 354 -24.61 38.34 -2.81
CA ARG A 354 -24.12 38.48 -1.42
C ARG A 354 -24.39 37.18 -0.64
N ASP A 355 -23.33 36.53 -0.18
CA ASP A 355 -23.38 35.36 0.72
C ASP A 355 -23.59 35.83 2.17
N GLY A 356 -24.56 35.23 2.87
CA GLY A 356 -24.74 35.35 4.32
C GLY A 356 -25.35 34.07 4.86
N SER A 357 -24.73 33.44 5.87
CA SER A 357 -25.26 32.27 6.55
C SER A 357 -25.91 32.67 7.88
N ALA A 358 -27.13 32.20 8.11
CA ALA A 358 -27.81 32.19 9.41
C ALA A 358 -28.13 30.73 9.77
N SER A 359 -27.80 30.31 10.99
CA SER A 359 -28.12 28.98 11.50
C SER A 359 -29.46 28.98 12.25
N TYR A 360 -30.37 28.10 11.85
CA TYR A 360 -31.63 27.85 12.54
C TYR A 360 -31.56 26.46 13.20
N ARG A 361 -31.89 26.37 14.49
CA ARG A 361 -32.13 25.09 15.18
C ARG A 361 -33.61 25.02 15.54
N GLY A 362 -34.35 24.18 14.85
CA GLY A 362 -35.74 23.89 15.16
C GLY A 362 -36.01 22.40 14.94
N GLU A 363 -36.51 21.72 15.97
CA GLU A 363 -37.05 20.37 15.84
C GLU A 363 -38.34 20.37 14.98
N PRO A 364 -38.69 19.25 14.33
CA PRO A 364 -39.75 19.23 13.34
C PRO A 364 -41.13 19.38 14.01
N GLY A 365 -41.94 20.34 13.56
CA GLY A 365 -43.40 20.26 13.76
C GLY A 365 -44.14 21.40 14.46
N LYS A 366 -43.55 22.58 14.71
CA LYS A 366 -44.33 23.75 15.19
C LYS A 366 -44.08 25.03 14.39
N LYS A 367 -45.16 25.61 13.85
CA LYS A 367 -45.19 26.98 13.30
C LYS A 367 -45.42 27.95 14.46
N ASN A 368 -44.47 28.85 14.64
CA ASN A 368 -44.37 29.93 15.65
C ASN A 368 -43.77 29.51 17.00
N GLY A 369 -42.56 30.01 17.27
CA GLY A 369 -41.88 29.94 18.56
C GLY A 369 -40.91 31.10 18.73
N SER A 370 -41.07 31.86 19.81
CA SER A 370 -40.26 33.01 20.23
C SER A 370 -39.00 32.58 21.00
N ALA A 371 -37.89 33.28 20.84
CA ALA A 371 -36.71 33.11 21.68
C ALA A 371 -36.88 33.87 23.00
N SER A 372 -36.68 33.20 24.14
CA SER A 372 -36.50 33.83 25.45
C SER A 372 -35.09 33.53 25.95
N TYR A 373 -34.43 34.56 26.48
CA TYR A 373 -33.13 34.46 27.11
C TYR A 373 -33.31 34.38 28.62
N ARG A 374 -32.66 33.40 29.28
CA ARG A 374 -32.44 33.40 30.73
C ARG A 374 -30.93 33.42 30.94
N GLY A 375 -30.38 34.60 31.20
CA GLY A 375 -29.03 34.74 31.72
C GLY A 375 -29.06 34.64 33.23
N GLU A 376 -28.21 33.78 33.82
CA GLU A 376 -27.90 33.89 35.23
C GLU A 376 -26.95 35.08 35.47
N PRO A 377 -27.09 35.82 36.59
CA PRO A 377 -26.34 37.04 36.80
C PRO A 377 -24.95 36.73 37.35
N GLY A 378 -23.93 37.30 36.71
CA GLY A 378 -22.72 37.69 37.42
C GLY A 378 -21.46 36.92 37.10
N LYS A 379 -20.95 37.04 35.86
CA LYS A 379 -19.50 37.28 35.64
C LYS A 379 -19.30 38.27 34.50
N LYS A 380 -18.75 39.42 34.89
CA LYS A 380 -18.20 40.47 34.01
C LYS A 380 -16.88 39.95 33.43
N ASN A 381 -16.61 40.34 32.19
CA ASN A 381 -15.40 40.12 31.38
C ASN A 381 -15.44 38.89 30.48
N GLY A 382 -15.80 39.15 29.23
CA GLY A 382 -15.66 38.25 28.09
C GLY A 382 -15.97 39.04 26.82
N SER A 383 -15.03 39.89 26.38
CA SER A 383 -15.12 40.58 25.09
C SER A 383 -14.80 39.59 23.96
N ALA A 384 -15.77 39.36 23.08
CA ALA A 384 -15.55 38.78 21.76
C ALA A 384 -15.22 39.92 20.78
N SER A 385 -14.08 39.86 20.10
CA SER A 385 -13.74 40.81 19.03
C SER A 385 -13.44 40.11 17.71
N TYR A 386 -14.24 40.48 16.72
CA TYR A 386 -14.18 40.15 15.30
C TYR A 386 -12.85 40.60 14.66
N ARG A 387 -12.32 39.80 13.72
CA ARG A 387 -11.26 40.21 12.78
C ARG A 387 -11.84 40.10 11.36
N GLY A 388 -12.23 41.22 10.77
CA GLY A 388 -12.57 41.35 9.36
C GLY A 388 -11.74 42.47 8.75
N GLU A 389 -11.07 42.21 7.63
CA GLU A 389 -10.35 43.23 6.86
C GLU A 389 -11.30 44.08 6.00
N PRO A 390 -10.88 45.31 5.64
CA PRO A 390 -11.76 46.39 5.22
C PRO A 390 -11.96 46.44 3.70
N GLY A 391 -13.21 46.66 3.25
CA GLY A 391 -13.49 46.90 1.84
C GLY A 391 -14.95 47.23 1.56
N LYS A 392 -15.22 48.53 1.35
CA LYS A 392 -16.48 49.19 0.92
C LYS A 392 -17.43 49.63 2.04
N ASN A 393 -17.19 50.84 2.55
CA ASN A 393 -18.25 51.79 2.87
C ASN A 393 -18.03 53.08 2.05
N ASN A 394 -18.96 53.35 1.14
CA ASN A 394 -19.37 54.70 0.73
C ASN A 394 -20.82 54.83 1.18
N GLY A 395 -21.29 55.91 1.82
CA GLY A 395 -20.67 57.18 2.20
C GLY A 395 -21.31 57.69 3.50
N SER A 396 -21.10 58.91 4.01
CA SER A 396 -20.38 60.11 3.59
C SER A 396 -20.13 60.95 4.86
N ALA A 397 -18.88 61.30 5.19
CA ALA A 397 -18.24 62.64 5.10
C ALA A 397 -18.63 63.72 6.15
N SER A 398 -17.64 64.16 6.96
CA SER A 398 -17.23 65.57 7.11
C SER A 398 -15.87 65.71 7.85
N TYR A 399 -15.02 66.63 7.38
CA TYR A 399 -13.59 66.84 7.70
C TYR A 399 -13.31 67.93 8.77
N ARG A 400 -12.14 67.81 9.44
CA ARG A 400 -11.15 68.83 9.90
C ARG A 400 -10.23 68.13 10.93
N GLY A 401 -8.90 68.21 10.99
CA GLY A 401 -7.83 68.93 10.29
C GLY A 401 -6.59 68.86 11.21
N GLU A 402 -5.39 68.83 10.60
CA GLU A 402 -4.05 69.14 11.16
C GLU A 402 -3.21 68.06 11.91
N ALA A 403 -2.11 67.72 11.22
CA ALA A 403 -0.68 67.74 11.60
C ALA A 403 -0.17 67.13 12.92
N GLY A 404 0.91 66.34 12.80
CA GLY A 404 2.01 66.37 13.79
C GLY A 404 2.60 65.03 14.22
N THR A 405 3.72 64.67 13.58
CA THR A 405 5.02 64.25 14.17
C THR A 405 5.13 63.16 15.26
N SER A 406 5.99 62.17 14.92
CA SER A 406 7.09 61.53 15.70
C SER A 406 6.90 61.17 17.17
N TYR A 407 7.22 59.93 17.56
CA TYR A 407 8.58 59.39 17.70
C TYR A 407 8.58 57.89 17.39
#